data_AF-A0A3N5GGR3-F1
#
_entry.id   AF-A0A3N5GGR3-F1
#
_cell.length_a   1.000
_cell.length_b   1.000
_cell.length_c   1.000
_cell.angle_alpha   90.00
_cell.angle_beta   90.00
_cell.angle_gamma   90.00
#
_symmetry.space_group_name_H-M   'P 1'
#
loop_
_entity.id
_entity.type
_entity.pdbx_description
1 polymer ?
#
loop_
_entity_poly.entity_id
_entity_poly.type
_entity_poly.pdbx_seq_one_letter_code
_entity_poly.pdbx_strand_id
1 'polypeptide(L)'
;MDRFGRWTATLFLSIGVVWTASLAHAQPLNRVMRAKLEHSQKILESVVTSDWAALERHSQELQRLANDPAWVVLKTREYARQSEAFLRATEDLIDAAKRRDLEAAPLAYVSMTMSCVQCHRHVARSRIAK
;
A
#
# COMPACT_ATOMS: atom_id res chain seq x y z
N MET A 1 5.83 -43.10 64.20
CA MET A 1 6.07 -41.70 64.58
C MET A 1 6.96 -41.07 63.51
N ASP A 2 6.30 -40.67 62.43
CA ASP A 2 6.43 -39.41 61.69
C ASP A 2 7.81 -38.84 61.35
N ARG A 3 8.16 -38.90 60.05
CA ARG A 3 8.05 -37.71 59.18
C ARG A 3 8.37 -38.03 57.72
N PHE A 4 7.32 -38.13 56.91
CA PHE A 4 7.37 -38.00 55.46
C PHE A 4 7.66 -36.53 55.10
N GLY A 5 8.86 -36.24 54.61
CA GLY A 5 9.25 -34.93 54.06
C GLY A 5 9.31 -34.98 52.54
N ARG A 6 8.20 -34.65 51.89
CA ARG A 6 8.08 -34.41 50.43
C ARG A 6 8.74 -33.08 50.08
N TRP A 7 9.71 -33.01 49.16
CA TRP A 7 9.91 -31.84 48.29
C TRP A 7 10.58 -32.28 46.98
N THR A 8 9.76 -32.66 46.01
CA THR A 8 10.16 -32.82 44.61
C THR A 8 10.54 -31.44 44.05
N ALA A 9 11.79 -31.28 43.64
CA ALA A 9 12.25 -30.08 42.93
C ALA A 9 11.65 -30.05 41.52
N THR A 10 10.52 -29.36 41.36
CA THR A 10 9.91 -29.10 40.06
C THR A 10 10.75 -28.06 39.32
N LEU A 11 11.48 -28.50 38.29
CA LEU A 11 12.09 -27.63 37.29
C LEU A 11 10.96 -26.99 36.47
N PHE A 12 10.58 -25.76 36.80
CA PHE A 12 9.72 -24.96 35.94
C PHE A 12 10.55 -24.43 34.77
N LEU A 13 10.42 -25.10 33.63
CA LEU A 13 10.89 -24.64 32.33
C LEU A 13 10.10 -23.37 31.96
N SER A 14 10.70 -22.20 32.14
CA SER A 14 10.16 -20.92 31.66
C SER A 14 10.27 -20.86 30.14
N ILE A 15 9.27 -21.39 29.44
CA ILE A 15 9.09 -21.14 28.01
C ILE A 15 8.58 -19.70 27.86
N GLY A 16 9.52 -18.75 27.74
CA GLY A 16 9.23 -17.40 27.27
C GLY A 16 8.93 -17.45 25.76
N VAL A 17 7.66 -17.59 25.38
CA VAL A 17 7.27 -17.40 23.98
C VAL A 17 7.04 -15.91 23.74
N VAL A 18 8.06 -15.24 23.22
CA VAL A 18 7.99 -13.88 22.70
C VAL A 18 7.18 -13.89 21.40
N TRP A 19 5.89 -13.61 21.48
CA TRP A 19 5.02 -13.33 20.32
C TRP A 19 5.03 -11.83 20.00
N THR A 20 6.08 -11.29 19.38
CA THR A 20 6.08 -9.85 18.97
C THR A 20 6.38 -9.59 17.49
N ALA A 21 6.50 -10.62 16.65
CA ALA A 21 6.97 -10.43 15.27
C ALA A 21 5.92 -9.89 14.26
N SER A 22 4.62 -9.83 14.58
CA SER A 22 3.58 -9.48 13.59
C SER A 22 3.22 -7.98 13.49
N LEU A 23 3.63 -7.14 14.44
CA LEU A 23 3.24 -5.71 14.42
C LEU A 23 4.15 -4.83 13.57
N ALA A 24 5.42 -5.22 13.39
CA ALA A 24 6.43 -4.40 12.73
C ALA A 24 6.20 -4.23 11.21
N HIS A 25 5.58 -5.21 10.52
CA HIS A 25 5.32 -5.15 9.07
C HIS A 25 4.05 -4.36 8.69
N ALA A 26 3.14 -4.11 9.63
CA ALA A 26 1.89 -3.39 9.36
C ALA A 26 2.05 -1.85 9.38
N GLN A 27 3.00 -1.34 10.18
CA GLN A 27 3.29 0.10 10.34
C GLN A 27 4.05 0.77 9.17
N PRO A 28 4.79 0.04 8.34
CA PRO A 28 5.26 0.56 7.06
C PRO A 28 4.13 0.60 6.03
N LEU A 29 3.24 -0.41 6.05
CA LEU A 29 2.18 -0.57 5.06
C LEU A 29 1.13 0.55 5.12
N ASN A 30 0.67 0.89 6.32
CA ASN A 30 -0.29 1.98 6.53
C ASN A 30 0.29 3.35 6.12
N ARG A 31 1.59 3.58 6.32
CA ARG A 31 2.25 4.84 5.98
C ARG A 31 2.32 5.03 4.46
N VAL A 32 2.74 4.00 3.72
CA VAL A 32 2.79 4.05 2.26
C VAL A 32 1.39 4.25 1.67
N MET A 33 0.38 3.54 2.18
CA MET A 33 -1.00 3.70 1.69
C MET A 33 -1.58 5.08 2.02
N ARG A 34 -1.21 5.68 3.16
CA ARG A 34 -1.54 7.08 3.46
C ARG A 34 -0.87 8.06 2.50
N ALA A 35 0.41 7.89 2.21
CA ALA A 35 1.13 8.73 1.26
C ALA A 35 0.52 8.62 -0.17
N LYS A 36 0.14 7.41 -0.60
CA LYS A 36 -0.58 7.21 -1.87
C LYS A 36 -1.91 7.95 -1.91
N LEU A 37 -2.69 7.89 -0.82
CA LEU A 37 -3.96 8.61 -0.72
C LEU A 37 -3.75 10.13 -0.79
N GLU A 38 -2.77 10.64 -0.05
CA GLU A 38 -2.44 12.07 -0.03
C GLU A 38 -2.08 12.57 -1.43
N HIS A 39 -1.17 11.89 -2.14
CA HIS A 39 -0.83 12.28 -3.51
C HIS A 39 -2.02 12.15 -4.46
N SER A 40 -2.86 11.12 -4.31
CA SER A 40 -4.08 11.00 -5.13
C SER A 40 -5.06 12.15 -4.91
N GLN A 41 -5.21 12.66 -3.69
CA GLN A 41 -6.04 13.82 -3.39
C GLN A 41 -5.44 15.10 -3.97
N LYS A 42 -4.11 15.27 -3.85
CA LYS A 42 -3.40 16.41 -4.42
C LYS A 42 -3.43 16.43 -5.95
N ILE A 43 -3.41 15.28 -6.60
CA ILE A 43 -3.61 15.17 -8.05
C ILE A 43 -4.99 15.69 -8.44
N LEU A 44 -6.06 15.34 -7.72
CA LEU A 44 -7.40 15.90 -8.00
C LEU A 44 -7.40 17.43 -7.89
N GLU A 45 -6.84 17.94 -6.79
CA GLU A 45 -6.69 19.38 -6.56
C GLU A 45 -5.97 20.05 -7.74
N SER A 46 -4.87 19.47 -8.22
CA SER A 46 -4.12 19.97 -9.36
C SER A 46 -4.90 19.88 -10.68
N VAL A 47 -5.65 18.80 -10.92
CA VAL A 47 -6.49 18.65 -12.11
C VAL A 47 -7.57 19.74 -12.14
N VAL A 48 -8.29 19.96 -11.03
CA VAL A 48 -9.41 20.93 -11.00
C VAL A 48 -8.95 22.38 -11.00
N THR A 49 -7.73 22.66 -10.54
CA THR A 49 -7.14 24.02 -10.53
C THR A 49 -6.22 24.29 -11.71
N SER A 50 -5.96 23.29 -12.57
CA SER A 50 -4.96 23.36 -13.65
C SER A 50 -3.54 23.69 -13.15
N ASP A 51 -3.19 23.28 -11.94
CA ASP A 51 -1.80 23.39 -11.43
C ASP A 51 -0.94 22.27 -12.02
N TRP A 52 -0.41 22.50 -13.22
CA TRP A 52 0.38 21.53 -13.96
C TRP A 52 1.67 21.10 -13.25
N ALA A 53 2.31 22.03 -12.54
CA ALA A 53 3.53 21.73 -11.81
C ALA A 53 3.27 20.83 -10.60
N ALA A 54 2.16 21.07 -9.88
CA ALA A 54 1.73 20.19 -8.82
C ALA A 54 1.24 18.84 -9.34
N LEU A 55 0.52 18.83 -10.46
CA LEU A 55 0.05 17.59 -11.10
C LEU A 55 1.22 16.67 -11.44
N GLU A 56 2.25 17.20 -12.12
CA GLU A 56 3.44 16.44 -12.47
C GLU A 56 4.15 15.91 -11.21
N ARG A 57 4.44 16.80 -10.25
CA ARG A 57 5.16 16.45 -9.02
C ARG A 57 4.45 15.36 -8.23
N HIS A 58 3.15 15.51 -7.98
CA HIS A 58 2.41 14.54 -7.17
C HIS A 58 2.20 13.21 -7.91
N SER A 59 2.07 13.23 -9.24
CA SER A 59 2.00 12.01 -10.05
C SER A 59 3.32 11.25 -10.06
N GLN A 60 4.46 11.93 -10.14
CA GLN A 60 5.80 11.33 -10.03
C GLN A 60 6.04 10.68 -8.66
N GLU A 61 5.71 11.38 -7.57
CA GLU A 61 5.85 10.81 -6.23
C GLU A 61 4.92 9.60 -6.02
N LEU A 62 3.69 9.67 -6.53
CA LEU A 62 2.77 8.55 -6.47
C LEU A 62 3.27 7.33 -7.26
N GLN A 63 3.84 7.56 -8.44
CA GLN A 63 4.44 6.53 -9.28
C GLN A 63 5.66 5.89 -8.58
N ARG A 64 6.54 6.70 -7.98
CA ARG A 64 7.69 6.21 -7.18
C ARG A 64 7.24 5.29 -6.05
N LEU A 65 6.24 5.71 -5.26
CA LEU A 65 5.65 4.89 -4.20
C LEU A 65 4.99 3.60 -4.71
N ALA A 66 4.57 3.56 -5.98
CA ALA A 66 3.92 2.38 -6.58
C ALA A 66 4.90 1.41 -7.23
N ASN A 67 6.07 1.89 -7.64
CA ASN A 67 7.08 1.09 -8.32
C ASN A 67 8.21 0.60 -7.39
N ASP A 68 8.14 0.92 -6.09
CA ASP A 68 9.13 0.46 -5.12
C ASP A 68 9.12 -1.09 -5.03
N PRO A 69 10.22 -1.79 -5.39
CA PRO A 69 10.28 -3.25 -5.34
C PRO A 69 10.22 -3.82 -3.92
N ALA A 70 10.49 -3.00 -2.88
CA ALA A 70 10.24 -3.39 -1.49
C ALA A 70 8.73 -3.55 -1.21
N TRP A 71 7.86 -3.16 -2.15
CA TRP A 71 6.42 -3.10 -2.04
C TRP A 71 5.70 -4.11 -2.95
N VAL A 72 5.80 -5.41 -2.63
CA VAL A 72 4.98 -6.46 -3.28
C VAL A 72 4.07 -7.10 -2.24
N VAL A 73 2.78 -6.78 -2.28
CA VAL A 73 1.79 -7.28 -1.31
C VAL A 73 1.31 -8.70 -1.63
N LEU A 74 1.17 -9.03 -2.92
CA LEU A 74 0.71 -10.35 -3.38
C LEU A 74 1.52 -10.80 -4.59
N LYS A 75 1.88 -12.09 -4.64
CA LYS A 75 2.51 -12.71 -5.81
C LYS A 75 1.45 -13.37 -6.69
N THR A 76 0.53 -12.56 -7.25
CA THR A 76 -0.54 -13.04 -8.14
C THR A 76 -0.55 -12.27 -9.44
N ARG A 77 -0.96 -12.91 -10.54
CA ARG A 77 -1.07 -12.27 -11.86
C ARG A 77 -2.01 -11.06 -11.84
N GLU A 78 -3.13 -11.17 -11.13
CA GLU A 78 -4.10 -10.08 -11.04
C GLU A 78 -3.53 -8.88 -10.25
N TYR A 79 -2.77 -9.12 -9.16
CA TYR A 79 -2.09 -8.03 -8.47
C TYR A 79 -1.10 -7.31 -9.38
N ALA A 80 -0.27 -8.04 -10.12
CA ALA A 80 0.67 -7.45 -11.08
C ALA A 80 -0.06 -6.62 -12.14
N ARG A 81 -1.13 -7.17 -12.74
CA ARG A 81 -1.94 -6.47 -13.74
C ARG A 81 -2.52 -5.15 -13.22
N GLN A 82 -3.03 -5.15 -11.98
CA GLN A 82 -3.61 -3.95 -11.37
C GLN A 82 -2.54 -2.93 -10.99
N SER A 83 -1.39 -3.37 -10.48
CA SER A 83 -0.24 -2.50 -10.22
C SER A 83 0.28 -1.84 -11.49
N GLU A 84 0.40 -2.58 -12.59
CA GLU A 84 0.77 -2.02 -13.89
C GLU A 84 -0.25 -1.03 -14.43
N ALA A 85 -1.56 -1.32 -14.28
CA ALA A 85 -2.61 -0.40 -14.68
C ALA A 85 -2.55 0.92 -13.91
N PHE A 86 -2.27 0.84 -12.60
CA PHE A 86 -2.03 2.02 -11.77
C PHE A 86 -0.80 2.81 -12.25
N LEU A 87 0.32 2.14 -12.50
CA LEU A 87 1.55 2.79 -12.99
C LEU A 87 1.35 3.49 -14.33
N ARG A 88 0.64 2.85 -15.28
CA ARG A 88 0.28 3.48 -16.56
C ARG A 88 -0.57 4.73 -16.36
N ALA A 89 -1.60 4.68 -15.53
CA ALA A 89 -2.43 5.85 -15.25
C ALA A 89 -1.64 7.00 -14.60
N THR A 90 -0.65 6.71 -13.75
CA THR A 90 0.25 7.74 -13.22
C THR A 90 1.18 8.33 -14.28
N GLU A 91 1.64 7.53 -15.25
CA GLU A 91 2.41 8.05 -16.39
C GLU A 91 1.55 8.97 -17.26
N ASP A 92 0.31 8.56 -17.56
CA ASP A 92 -0.64 9.37 -18.33
C ASP A 92 -0.91 10.74 -17.67
N LEU A 93 -0.96 10.79 -16.33
CA LEU A 93 -1.07 12.03 -15.56
C LEU A 93 0.17 12.92 -15.68
N ILE A 94 1.37 12.33 -15.59
CA ILE A 94 2.65 13.04 -15.77
C ILE A 94 2.71 13.65 -17.17
N ASP A 95 2.33 12.88 -18.17
CA ASP A 95 2.32 13.27 -19.57
C ASP A 95 1.28 14.35 -19.86
N ALA A 96 0.07 14.22 -19.32
CA ALA A 96 -0.96 15.26 -19.40
C ALA A 96 -0.49 16.56 -18.73
N ALA A 97 0.20 16.49 -17.59
CA ALA A 97 0.75 17.65 -16.91
C ALA A 97 1.81 18.38 -17.76
N LYS A 98 2.76 17.64 -18.33
CA LYS A 98 3.81 18.19 -19.22
C LYS A 98 3.23 18.88 -20.44
N ARG A 99 2.16 18.32 -21.01
CA ARG A 99 1.45 18.90 -22.16
C ARG A 99 0.41 19.96 -21.80
N ARG A 100 0.11 20.14 -20.51
CA ARG A 100 -0.99 21.00 -20.01
C ARG A 100 -2.34 20.63 -20.63
N ASP A 101 -2.59 19.33 -20.70
CA ASP A 101 -3.71 18.74 -21.41
C ASP A 101 -4.96 18.67 -20.52
N LEU A 102 -5.88 19.62 -20.73
CA LEU A 102 -7.13 19.77 -19.95
C LEU A 102 -8.10 18.60 -20.15
N GLU A 103 -7.99 17.86 -21.25
CA GLU A 103 -8.88 16.75 -21.56
C GLU A 103 -8.30 15.42 -21.04
N ALA A 104 -6.99 15.22 -21.20
CA ALA A 104 -6.35 13.98 -20.77
C ALA A 104 -6.21 13.89 -19.24
N ALA A 105 -5.94 14.98 -18.54
CA ALA A 105 -5.67 14.93 -17.10
C ALA A 105 -6.86 14.40 -16.26
N PRO A 106 -8.13 14.83 -16.49
CA PRO A 106 -9.28 14.25 -15.81
C PRO A 106 -9.49 12.76 -16.11
N LEU A 107 -9.29 12.34 -17.37
CA LEU A 107 -9.45 10.94 -17.78
C LEU A 107 -8.41 10.04 -17.10
N ALA A 108 -7.15 10.48 -17.07
CA ALA A 108 -6.07 9.77 -16.40
C ALA A 108 -6.31 9.69 -14.89
N TYR A 109 -6.85 10.75 -14.26
CA TYR A 109 -7.22 10.74 -12.85
C TYR A 109 -8.30 9.70 -12.53
N VAL A 110 -9.36 9.64 -13.34
CA VAL A 110 -10.41 8.63 -13.19
C VAL A 110 -9.85 7.22 -13.37
N SER A 111 -9.01 7.00 -14.39
CA SER A 111 -8.32 5.71 -14.61
C SER A 111 -7.51 5.28 -13.38
N MET A 112 -6.71 6.20 -12.82
CA MET A 112 -5.93 5.98 -11.60
C MET A 112 -6.83 5.58 -10.43
N THR A 113 -7.88 6.35 -10.13
CA THR A 113 -8.81 6.04 -9.01
C THR A 113 -9.51 4.68 -9.18
N MET A 114 -9.90 4.32 -10.40
CA MET A 114 -10.49 3.01 -10.69
C MET A 114 -9.51 1.86 -10.41
N SER A 115 -8.23 2.03 -10.74
CA SER A 115 -7.20 1.02 -10.46
C SER A 115 -6.95 0.84 -8.95
N CYS A 116 -7.04 1.92 -8.14
CA CYS A 116 -6.98 1.82 -6.67
C CYS A 116 -8.06 0.88 -6.12
N VAL A 117 -9.31 1.09 -6.55
CA VAL A 117 -10.45 0.29 -6.10
C VAL A 117 -10.30 -1.17 -6.55
N GLN A 118 -9.90 -1.41 -7.80
CA GLN A 118 -9.74 -2.76 -8.32
C GLN A 118 -8.64 -3.54 -7.58
N CYS A 119 -7.48 -2.92 -7.36
CA CYS A 119 -6.39 -3.52 -6.60
C CYS A 119 -6.82 -3.85 -5.15
N HIS A 120 -7.48 -2.91 -4.47
CA HIS A 120 -7.95 -3.13 -3.10
C HIS A 120 -9.01 -4.24 -3.00
N ARG A 121 -9.94 -4.33 -3.96
CA ARG A 121 -10.91 -5.43 -4.03
C ARG A 121 -10.22 -6.78 -4.20
N HIS A 122 -9.19 -6.86 -5.06
CA HIS A 122 -8.41 -8.08 -5.25
C HIS A 122 -7.65 -8.48 -3.98
N VAL A 123 -6.99 -7.52 -3.33
CA VAL A 123 -6.26 -7.78 -2.08
C VAL A 123 -7.21 -8.24 -0.97
N ALA A 124 -8.37 -7.60 -0.82
CA ALA A 124 -9.37 -8.00 0.17
C ALA A 124 -9.89 -9.42 -0.08
N ARG A 125 -10.26 -9.74 -1.32
CA ARG A 125 -10.71 -11.10 -1.71
C ARG A 125 -9.64 -12.15 -1.44
N SER A 126 -8.38 -11.85 -1.77
CA SER A 126 -7.24 -12.75 -1.55
C SER A 126 -6.95 -13.03 -0.07
N ARG A 127 -7.38 -12.15 0.85
CA ARG A 127 -7.27 -12.37 2.30
C ARG A 127 -8.38 -13.25 2.85
N ILE A 128 -9.58 -13.19 2.28
CA ILE A 128 -10.74 -14.01 2.71
C ILE A 128 -10.62 -15.46 2.20
N ALA A 129 -9.97 -15.66 1.06
CA ALA A 129 -9.77 -16.98 0.46
C ALA A 129 -8.63 -17.82 1.09
N LYS A 130 -7.94 -17.28 2.11
CA LYS A 130 -6.93 -17.98 2.92
C LYS A 130 -7.56 -18.47 4.22
#